data_AF-A0A957XNM2-F1
#
_entry.id   AF-A0A957XNM2-F1
#
_cell.length_a   1.000
_cell.length_b   1.000
_cell.length_c   1.000
_cell.angle_alpha   90.00
_cell.angle_beta   90.00
_cell.angle_gamma   90.00
#
_symmetry.space_group_name_H-M   'P 1'
#
loop_
_entity.id
_entity.type
_entity.pdbx_description
1 polymer ?
#
loop_
_entity_poly.entity_id
_entity_poly.type
_entity_poly.pdbx_seq_one_letter_code
_entity_poly.pdbx_strand_id
1 'polypeptide(L)'
;GHIREVEVTLDELADMLGEALELPNIEPKGKNNISSKKDKYNSVRQTGPDSLRHFKRTYKRALKRQIASNQYNPQNPVIVPTKDDERFRSWKTVTEPETNAAIIYMMDVSGSMTDEQKEIVRIESFWIDTWLKKQYDGVQRRYIIHDAVAREVDEDTFYRTRESGGTRISSAYRGAVKIIERDFPPSDWNIYCFQFSDGD
;
A
#
# COMPACT_ATOMS: atom_id res chain seq x y z
N GLY A 1 -17.80 -23.46 -25.07
CA GLY A 1 -17.87 -23.12 -23.64
C GLY A 1 -17.37 -21.71 -23.47
N HIS A 2 -18.13 -20.85 -22.80
CA HIS A 2 -17.71 -19.48 -22.54
C HIS A 2 -16.47 -19.49 -21.64
N ILE A 3 -15.38 -18.92 -22.12
CA ILE A 3 -14.21 -18.58 -21.31
C ILE A 3 -14.72 -17.53 -20.32
N ARG A 4 -14.79 -17.89 -19.04
CA ARG A 4 -15.03 -16.92 -17.97
C ARG A 4 -13.73 -16.13 -17.83
N GLU A 5 -13.66 -14.98 -18.49
CA GLU A 5 -12.72 -13.95 -18.08
C GLU A 5 -13.15 -13.51 -16.67
N VAL A 6 -12.39 -13.94 -15.68
CA VAL A 6 -12.53 -13.43 -14.32
C VAL A 6 -11.89 -12.05 -14.33
N GLU A 7 -12.71 -11.01 -14.22
CA GLU A 7 -12.22 -9.65 -13.94
C GLU A 7 -11.66 -9.64 -12.51
N VAL A 8 -10.41 -10.05 -12.36
CA VAL A 8 -9.70 -9.90 -11.09
C VAL A 8 -9.40 -8.41 -10.91
N THR A 9 -9.84 -7.85 -9.80
CA THR A 9 -9.51 -6.44 -9.49
C THR A 9 -8.02 -6.31 -9.17
N LEU A 10 -7.44 -5.15 -9.44
CA LEU A 10 -6.02 -4.87 -9.11
C LEU A 10 -5.74 -5.13 -7.62
N ASP A 11 -6.76 -4.92 -6.77
CA ASP A 11 -6.70 -5.14 -5.34
C ASP A 11 -6.57 -6.63 -5.00
N GLU A 12 -7.40 -7.50 -5.58
CA GLU A 12 -7.34 -8.95 -5.37
C GLU A 12 -6.05 -9.55 -5.91
N LEU A 13 -5.56 -9.05 -7.06
CA LEU A 13 -4.32 -9.53 -7.67
C LEU A 13 -3.11 -9.19 -6.79
N ALA A 14 -3.09 -7.97 -6.22
CA ALA A 14 -2.07 -7.56 -5.26
C ALA A 14 -2.11 -8.43 -3.99
N ASP A 15 -3.29 -8.75 -3.47
CA ASP A 15 -3.44 -9.56 -2.27
C ASP A 15 -2.99 -11.02 -2.52
N MET A 16 -3.34 -11.59 -3.68
CA MET A 16 -2.85 -12.92 -4.11
C MET A 16 -1.33 -12.96 -4.30
N LEU A 17 -0.73 -11.89 -4.85
CA LEU A 17 0.72 -11.77 -4.98
C LEU A 17 1.42 -11.66 -3.63
N GLY A 18 0.85 -10.88 -2.70
CA GLY A 18 1.38 -10.74 -1.35
C GLY A 18 1.40 -12.07 -0.59
N GLU A 19 0.36 -12.90 -0.77
CA GLU A 19 0.28 -14.24 -0.19
C GLU A 19 1.28 -15.21 -0.85
N ALA A 20 1.43 -15.17 -2.18
CA ALA A 20 2.36 -16.03 -2.92
C ALA A 20 3.84 -15.73 -2.62
N LEU A 21 4.18 -14.48 -2.32
CA LEU A 21 5.56 -14.04 -2.05
C LEU A 21 5.93 -14.09 -0.56
N GLU A 22 5.05 -14.59 0.31
CA GLU A 22 5.21 -14.65 1.78
C GLU A 22 5.70 -13.32 2.39
N LEU A 23 5.30 -12.18 1.82
CA LEU A 23 5.85 -10.90 2.23
C LEU A 23 5.34 -10.52 3.63
N PRO A 24 6.23 -10.12 4.56
CA PRO A 24 5.84 -9.82 5.92
C PRO A 24 4.89 -8.62 5.96
N ASN A 25 3.90 -8.71 6.86
CA ASN A 25 2.95 -7.64 7.13
C ASN A 25 3.67 -6.34 7.48
N ILE A 26 3.05 -5.23 7.10
CA ILE A 26 3.53 -3.87 7.34
C ILE A 26 3.81 -3.66 8.82
N GLU A 27 5.06 -3.31 9.13
CA GLU A 27 5.44 -2.81 10.44
C GLU A 27 5.46 -1.28 10.40
N PRO A 28 4.70 -0.59 11.27
CA PRO A 28 4.86 0.84 11.44
C PRO A 28 6.23 1.14 12.08
N LYS A 29 7.20 1.56 11.26
CA LYS A 29 8.54 2.02 11.69
C LYS A 29 8.64 3.55 11.65
N GLY A 30 9.46 4.10 12.56
CA GLY A 30 9.77 5.53 12.64
C GLY A 30 8.79 6.40 13.45
N LYS A 31 9.33 7.35 14.23
CA LYS A 31 8.57 8.39 14.95
C LYS A 31 8.40 9.70 14.15
N ASN A 32 9.06 9.79 12.99
CA ASN A 32 9.14 11.01 12.17
C ASN A 32 8.35 10.88 10.86
N ASN A 33 7.20 10.21 10.89
CA ASN A 33 6.35 10.10 9.70
C ASN A 33 5.61 11.42 9.52
N ILE A 34 5.95 12.13 8.45
CA ILE A 34 5.23 13.31 7.99
C ILE A 34 3.78 12.87 7.81
N SER A 35 2.92 13.28 8.72
CA SER A 35 1.52 12.91 8.68
C SER A 35 0.88 13.53 7.44
N SER A 36 0.56 12.76 6.40
CA SER A 36 -0.42 13.24 5.44
C SER A 36 -1.81 13.15 6.04
N LYS A 37 -2.56 14.22 5.87
CA LYS A 37 -3.91 14.36 6.39
C LYS A 37 -4.87 13.71 5.40
N LYS A 38 -5.23 12.44 5.60
CA LYS A 38 -6.36 11.83 4.89
C LYS A 38 -7.67 12.13 5.65
N ASP A 39 -8.61 12.78 4.99
CA ASP A 39 -9.92 13.09 5.56
C ASP A 39 -10.87 11.89 5.39
N LYS A 40 -11.09 11.13 6.47
CA LYS A 40 -12.10 10.05 6.51
C LYS A 40 -13.45 10.59 7.04
N TYR A 41 -14.53 10.30 6.32
CA TYR A 41 -15.91 10.67 6.68
C TYR A 41 -16.52 9.74 7.76
N ASN A 42 -15.84 9.54 8.88
CA ASN A 42 -16.29 8.58 9.90
C ASN A 42 -16.97 9.21 11.14
N SER A 43 -16.94 10.53 11.29
CA SER A 43 -17.49 11.20 12.47
C SER A 43 -18.88 11.80 12.21
N VAL A 44 -19.70 11.90 13.25
CA VAL A 44 -21.04 12.47 13.17
C VAL A 44 -21.21 13.55 14.24
N ARG A 45 -21.61 14.76 13.83
CA ARG A 45 -21.89 15.89 14.71
C ARG A 45 -23.39 16.13 14.84
N GLN A 46 -23.78 16.87 15.88
CA GLN A 46 -25.18 17.28 16.09
C GLN A 46 -25.57 18.50 15.25
N THR A 47 -24.58 19.24 14.73
CA THR A 47 -24.77 20.45 13.93
C THR A 47 -23.91 20.38 12.66
N GLY A 48 -24.41 20.94 11.56
CA GLY A 48 -23.72 21.00 10.28
C GLY A 48 -24.63 21.51 9.16
N PRO A 49 -24.09 21.70 7.94
CA PRO A 49 -24.88 22.06 6.76
C PRO A 49 -25.87 20.96 6.38
N ASP A 50 -27.06 21.32 5.91
CA ASP A 50 -28.11 20.36 5.53
C ASP A 50 -27.67 19.34 4.48
N SER A 51 -26.74 19.70 3.60
CA SER A 51 -26.14 18.82 2.59
C SER A 51 -25.41 17.62 3.21
N LEU A 52 -24.89 17.74 4.43
CA LEU A 52 -24.18 16.69 5.14
C LEU A 52 -25.08 15.93 6.12
N ARG A 53 -26.39 16.20 6.15
CA ARG A 53 -27.31 15.58 7.11
C ARG A 53 -27.48 14.09 6.85
N HIS A 54 -27.25 13.29 7.89
CA HIS A 54 -27.37 11.84 7.87
C HIS A 54 -28.81 11.40 8.20
N PHE A 55 -29.70 11.45 7.20
CA PHE A 55 -31.14 11.17 7.35
C PHE A 55 -31.47 9.92 8.19
N LYS A 56 -30.89 8.75 7.86
CA LYS A 56 -31.14 7.50 8.60
C LYS A 56 -30.78 7.56 10.09
N ARG A 57 -29.69 8.25 10.44
CA ARG A 57 -29.24 8.39 11.84
C ARG A 57 -30.11 9.41 12.58
N THR A 58 -30.45 10.52 11.93
CA THR A 58 -31.38 11.52 12.45
C THR A 58 -32.74 10.90 12.76
N TYR A 59 -33.32 10.19 11.80
CA TYR A 59 -34.61 9.51 11.96
C TYR A 59 -34.59 8.45 13.07
N LYS A 60 -33.53 7.64 13.15
CA LYS A 60 -33.36 6.65 14.21
C LYS A 60 -33.27 7.30 15.60
N ARG A 61 -32.63 8.48 15.73
CA ARG A 61 -32.57 9.22 16.99
C ARG A 61 -33.95 9.78 17.37
N ALA A 62 -34.65 10.37 16.40
CA ALA A 62 -36.01 10.88 16.60
C ALA A 62 -36.99 9.79 17.03
N LEU A 63 -36.93 8.61 16.39
CA LEU A 63 -37.73 7.45 16.77
C LEU A 63 -37.42 7.00 18.20
N LYS A 64 -36.14 6.85 18.55
CA LYS A 64 -35.73 6.48 19.92
C LYS A 64 -36.24 7.49 20.96
N ARG A 65 -36.15 8.78 20.66
CA ARG A 65 -36.66 9.85 21.53
C ARG A 65 -38.17 9.72 21.71
N GLN A 66 -38.94 9.60 20.65
CA GLN A 66 -40.41 9.49 20.74
C GLN A 66 -40.86 8.26 21.52
N ILE A 67 -40.18 7.12 21.36
CA ILE A 67 -40.44 5.92 22.15
C ILE A 67 -40.12 6.17 23.63
N ALA A 68 -38.95 6.74 23.94
CA ALA A 68 -38.55 7.04 25.31
C ALA A 68 -39.45 8.08 26.01
N SER A 69 -39.97 9.05 25.25
CA SER A 69 -40.92 10.06 25.74
C SER A 69 -42.37 9.57 25.73
N ASN A 70 -42.63 8.31 25.38
CA ASN A 70 -43.96 7.69 25.28
C ASN A 70 -44.93 8.45 24.33
N GLN A 71 -44.38 9.18 23.37
CA GLN A 71 -45.11 9.94 22.34
C GLN A 71 -45.27 9.14 21.04
N TYR A 72 -44.66 7.96 20.97
CA TYR A 72 -44.72 7.10 19.80
C TYR A 72 -46.05 6.34 19.76
N ASN A 73 -46.81 6.51 18.67
CA ASN A 73 -48.04 5.75 18.42
C ASN A 73 -47.77 4.66 17.36
N PRO A 74 -47.80 3.36 17.71
CA PRO A 74 -47.60 2.27 16.76
C PRO A 74 -48.65 2.21 15.64
N GLN A 75 -49.88 2.68 15.90
CA GLN A 75 -50.98 2.66 14.92
C GLN A 75 -50.90 3.84 13.93
N ASN A 76 -50.13 4.88 14.25
CA ASN A 76 -49.86 6.00 13.36
C ASN A 76 -48.44 6.54 13.60
N PRO A 77 -47.40 5.87 13.03
CA PRO A 77 -46.00 6.16 13.36
C PRO A 77 -45.50 7.42 12.66
N VAL A 78 -45.84 8.59 13.21
CA VAL A 78 -45.35 9.89 12.73
C VAL A 78 -44.08 10.28 13.50
N ILE A 79 -42.94 10.21 12.84
CA ILE A 79 -41.64 10.59 13.42
C ILE A 79 -41.19 11.91 12.83
N VAL A 80 -41.23 12.96 13.64
CA VAL A 80 -40.73 14.29 13.29
C VAL A 80 -39.41 14.54 14.01
N PRO A 81 -38.27 14.56 13.30
CA PRO A 81 -36.99 14.92 13.89
C PRO A 81 -37.01 16.38 14.38
N THR A 82 -36.52 16.60 15.60
CA THR A 82 -36.23 17.95 16.11
C THR A 82 -34.74 18.29 15.90
N LYS A 83 -34.34 19.55 16.14
CA LYS A 83 -32.94 19.98 16.03
C LYS A 83 -31.99 19.10 16.85
N ASP A 84 -32.42 18.65 18.03
CA ASP A 84 -31.62 17.75 18.85
C ASP A 84 -31.41 16.38 18.22
N ASP A 85 -32.32 15.91 17.37
CA ASP A 85 -32.20 14.61 16.71
C ASP A 85 -31.23 14.65 15.53
N GLU A 86 -30.91 15.84 15.02
CA GLU A 86 -30.14 16.00 13.80
C GLU A 86 -28.71 15.48 13.93
N ARG A 87 -28.26 14.84 12.85
CA ARG A 87 -26.95 14.23 12.72
C ARG A 87 -26.36 14.61 11.40
N PHE A 88 -25.15 15.12 11.41
CA PHE A 88 -24.43 15.58 10.23
C PHE A 88 -23.12 14.80 10.10
N ARG A 89 -22.78 14.40 8.88
CA ARG A 89 -21.48 13.83 8.55
C ARG A 89 -20.43 14.90 8.81
N SER A 90 -19.39 14.54 9.54
CA SER A 90 -18.22 15.38 9.77
C SER A 90 -17.00 14.60 9.34
N TRP A 91 -16.09 15.27 8.64
CA TRP A 91 -14.74 14.76 8.49
C TRP A 91 -14.04 14.87 9.84
N LYS A 92 -13.26 13.84 10.18
CA LYS A 92 -12.20 13.96 11.18
C LYS A 92 -10.94 13.58 10.44
N THR A 93 -10.00 14.50 10.35
CA THR A 93 -8.67 14.20 9.82
C THR A 93 -8.05 13.17 10.75
N VAL A 94 -7.88 11.95 10.25
CA VAL A 94 -7.14 10.90 10.98
C VAL A 94 -5.73 10.95 10.41
N THR A 95 -4.77 11.24 11.28
CA THR A 95 -3.36 11.11 10.94
C THR A 95 -3.04 9.62 10.89
N GLU A 96 -2.96 9.06 9.70
CA GLU A 96 -2.34 7.76 9.48
C GLU A 96 -0.83 8.03 9.32
N PRO A 97 0.06 7.32 10.05
CA PRO A 97 1.49 7.46 9.85
C PRO A 97 1.85 6.98 8.45
N GLU A 98 2.43 7.84 7.62
CA GLU A 98 3.02 7.41 6.35
C GLU A 98 4.24 6.55 6.65
N THR A 99 4.10 5.24 6.49
CA THR A 99 5.25 4.34 6.50
C THR A 99 6.00 4.52 5.20
N ASN A 100 7.33 4.67 5.27
CA ASN A 100 8.18 4.72 4.08
C ASN A 100 8.74 3.31 3.81
N ALA A 101 8.76 2.92 2.54
CA ALA A 101 9.36 1.66 2.11
C ALA A 101 10.47 1.89 1.08
N ALA A 102 11.55 1.14 1.20
CA ALA A 102 12.64 1.10 0.23
C ALA A 102 12.71 -0.30 -0.38
N ILE A 103 12.77 -0.37 -1.70
CA ILE A 103 12.97 -1.59 -2.46
C ILE A 103 14.36 -1.55 -3.06
N ILE A 104 15.12 -2.61 -2.83
CA ILE A 104 16.43 -2.81 -3.45
C ILE A 104 16.33 -4.04 -4.33
N TYR A 105 16.31 -3.81 -5.64
CA TYR A 105 16.38 -4.87 -6.65
C TYR A 105 17.84 -5.17 -6.96
N MET A 106 18.22 -6.43 -6.82
CA MET A 106 19.54 -6.95 -7.16
C MET A 106 19.39 -7.97 -8.28
N MET A 107 20.18 -7.88 -9.34
CA MET A 107 20.14 -8.83 -10.44
C MET A 107 21.55 -9.28 -10.82
N ASP A 108 21.72 -10.59 -10.98
CA ASP A 108 22.92 -11.16 -11.58
C ASP A 108 22.92 -10.90 -13.10
N VAL A 109 24.01 -10.35 -13.63
CA VAL A 109 24.17 -10.11 -15.09
C VAL A 109 25.10 -11.14 -15.73
N SER A 110 25.12 -12.34 -15.17
CA SER A 110 25.86 -13.49 -15.69
C SER A 110 25.24 -14.03 -16.97
N GLY A 111 25.97 -14.93 -17.64
CA GLY A 111 25.57 -15.49 -18.93
C GLY A 111 24.28 -16.31 -18.94
N SER A 112 23.72 -16.64 -17.76
CA SER A 112 22.42 -17.31 -17.69
C SER A 112 21.23 -16.35 -17.63
N MET A 113 21.47 -15.05 -17.42
CA MET A 113 20.44 -14.02 -17.40
C MET A 113 20.10 -13.55 -18.82
N THR A 114 19.38 -14.41 -19.54
CA THR A 114 18.93 -14.16 -20.92
C THR A 114 17.87 -13.05 -21.00
N ASP A 115 17.55 -12.60 -22.22
CA ASP A 115 16.52 -11.58 -22.43
C ASP A 115 15.12 -12.05 -21.94
N GLU A 116 14.83 -13.35 -22.03
CA GLU A 116 13.59 -13.95 -21.50
C GLU A 116 13.54 -13.85 -19.97
N GLN A 117 14.65 -14.17 -19.28
CA GLN A 117 14.72 -14.04 -17.82
C GLN A 117 14.56 -12.58 -17.38
N LYS A 118 15.17 -11.63 -18.11
CA LYS A 118 14.98 -10.20 -17.85
C LYS A 118 13.54 -9.75 -18.04
N GLU A 119 12.80 -10.33 -18.99
CA GLU A 119 11.38 -10.05 -19.16
C GLU A 119 10.56 -10.53 -17.96
N ILE A 120 10.85 -11.72 -17.45
CA ILE A 120 10.22 -12.23 -16.21
C ILE A 120 10.51 -11.29 -15.04
N VAL A 121 11.78 -10.89 -14.83
CA VAL A 121 12.17 -9.95 -13.77
C VAL A 121 11.45 -8.60 -13.90
N ARG A 122 11.27 -8.07 -15.11
CA ARG A 122 10.49 -6.84 -15.35
C ARG A 122 9.04 -7.01 -14.92
N ILE A 123 8.40 -8.12 -15.29
CA ILE A 123 7.01 -8.39 -14.93
C ILE A 123 6.88 -8.54 -13.41
N GLU A 124 7.76 -9.30 -12.76
CA GLU A 124 7.76 -9.48 -11.32
C GLU A 124 7.99 -8.17 -10.56
N SER A 125 8.98 -7.38 -10.97
CA SER A 125 9.25 -6.07 -10.38
C SER A 125 8.05 -5.11 -10.49
N PHE A 126 7.33 -5.15 -11.62
CA PHE A 126 6.11 -4.36 -11.81
C PHE A 126 5.01 -4.77 -10.83
N TRP A 127 4.84 -6.07 -10.60
CA TRP A 127 3.88 -6.59 -9.63
C TRP A 127 4.24 -6.21 -8.20
N ILE A 128 5.50 -6.39 -7.80
CA ILE A 128 6.03 -5.97 -6.49
C ILE A 128 5.82 -4.47 -6.28
N ASP A 129 6.14 -3.67 -7.30
CA ASP A 129 5.96 -2.23 -7.29
C ASP A 129 4.49 -1.82 -7.12
N THR A 130 3.59 -2.50 -7.82
CA THR A 130 2.15 -2.25 -7.75
C THR A 130 1.62 -2.58 -6.36
N TRP A 131 2.03 -3.72 -5.80
CA TRP A 131 1.68 -4.14 -4.45
C TRP A 131 2.21 -3.16 -3.38
N LEU A 132 3.48 -2.76 -3.47
CA LEU A 132 4.06 -1.82 -2.50
C LEU A 132 3.48 -0.42 -2.61
N LYS A 133 3.15 0.07 -3.82
CA LYS A 133 2.45 1.35 -4.00
C LYS A 133 1.03 1.33 -3.43
N LYS A 134 0.35 0.17 -3.43
CA LYS A 134 -0.96 0.01 -2.77
C LYS A 134 -0.82 0.16 -1.25
N GLN A 135 0.30 -0.32 -0.71
CA GLN A 135 0.50 -0.46 0.72
C GLN A 135 1.24 0.71 1.38
N TYR A 136 2.05 1.44 0.62
CA TYR A 136 2.90 2.54 1.09
C TYR A 136 2.64 3.78 0.24
N ASP A 137 2.38 4.93 0.89
CA ASP A 137 2.23 6.22 0.20
C ASP A 137 3.57 6.71 -0.39
N GLY A 138 4.71 6.26 0.17
CA GLY A 138 6.07 6.59 -0.29
C GLY A 138 6.96 5.35 -0.45
N VAL A 139 7.29 5.01 -1.70
CA VAL A 139 8.20 3.90 -2.05
C VAL A 139 9.41 4.43 -2.82
N GLN A 140 10.62 4.18 -2.31
CA GLN A 140 11.86 4.43 -3.04
C GLN A 140 12.43 3.13 -3.61
N ARG A 141 13.01 3.20 -4.81
CA ARG A 141 13.65 2.06 -5.47
C ARG A 141 15.13 2.31 -5.67
N ARG A 142 15.92 1.25 -5.57
CA ARG A 142 17.33 1.20 -5.97
C ARG A 142 17.59 -0.09 -6.74
N TYR A 143 18.41 0.03 -7.77
CA TYR A 143 18.75 -1.08 -8.65
C TYR A 143 20.24 -1.35 -8.55
N ILE A 144 20.59 -2.61 -8.36
CA ILE A 144 21.96 -3.10 -8.26
C ILE A 144 22.11 -4.21 -9.28
N ILE A 145 23.08 -4.07 -10.16
CA ILE A 145 23.56 -5.20 -10.97
C ILE A 145 24.86 -5.71 -10.36
N HIS A 146 25.09 -7.01 -10.45
CA HIS A 146 26.34 -7.59 -10.02
C HIS A 146 26.85 -8.65 -11.00
N ASP A 147 28.16 -8.65 -11.19
CA ASP A 147 28.93 -9.73 -11.82
C ASP A 147 30.00 -10.21 -10.82
N ALA A 148 31.27 -9.87 -11.03
CA ALA A 148 32.33 -9.88 -10.03
C ALA A 148 32.24 -8.68 -9.06
N VAL A 149 31.64 -7.57 -9.48
CA VAL A 149 31.52 -6.31 -8.72
C VAL A 149 30.08 -5.81 -8.79
N ALA A 150 29.53 -5.37 -7.65
CA ALA A 150 28.21 -4.75 -7.60
C ALA A 150 28.27 -3.25 -7.94
N ARG A 151 27.32 -2.78 -8.74
CA ARG A 151 27.15 -1.37 -9.12
C ARG A 151 25.70 -0.95 -8.98
N GLU A 152 25.49 0.21 -8.38
CA GLU A 152 24.20 0.91 -8.37
C GLU A 152 23.94 1.47 -9.77
N VAL A 153 22.76 1.21 -10.32
CA VAL A 153 22.36 1.64 -11.67
C VAL A 153 20.95 2.23 -11.64
N ASP A 154 20.57 2.90 -12.72
CA ASP A 154 19.18 3.28 -12.95
C ASP A 154 18.34 2.10 -13.49
N GLU A 155 17.02 2.31 -13.54
CA GLU A 155 16.03 1.32 -13.99
C GLU A 155 16.25 0.87 -15.45
N ASP A 156 16.54 1.80 -16.36
CA ASP A 156 16.72 1.49 -17.78
C ASP A 156 17.98 0.64 -17.98
N THR A 157 19.07 1.02 -17.30
CA THR A 157 20.31 0.27 -17.27
C THR A 157 20.11 -1.11 -16.64
N PHE A 158 19.40 -1.21 -15.52
CA PHE A 158 19.13 -2.49 -14.85
C PHE A 158 18.48 -3.49 -15.82
N TYR A 159 17.48 -3.06 -16.58
CA TYR A 159 16.74 -3.93 -17.49
C TYR A 159 17.40 -4.16 -18.85
N ARG A 160 18.32 -3.30 -19.30
CA ARG A 160 18.96 -3.40 -20.62
C ARG A 160 20.42 -3.87 -20.58
N THR A 161 21.02 -3.98 -19.40
CA THR A 161 22.41 -4.41 -19.26
C THR A 161 22.61 -5.80 -19.86
N ARG A 162 23.71 -5.95 -20.60
CA ARG A 162 24.14 -7.21 -21.23
C ARG A 162 25.24 -7.87 -20.42
N GLU A 163 25.39 -9.16 -20.67
CA GLU A 163 26.25 -10.09 -19.93
C GLU A 163 27.71 -9.61 -19.84
N SER A 164 28.26 -9.63 -18.62
CA SER A 164 29.68 -9.45 -18.34
C SER A 164 30.05 -10.54 -17.35
N GLY A 165 30.76 -11.56 -17.84
CA GLY A 165 30.85 -12.87 -17.20
C GLY A 165 31.32 -12.91 -15.74
N GLY A 166 30.93 -14.01 -15.07
CA GLY A 166 31.28 -14.37 -13.69
C GLY A 166 30.20 -13.96 -12.68
N THR A 167 29.91 -14.82 -11.70
CA THR A 167 28.92 -14.56 -10.65
C THR A 167 29.60 -14.52 -9.28
N ARG A 168 29.47 -13.40 -8.56
CA ARG A 168 29.82 -13.30 -7.14
C ARG A 168 28.70 -12.63 -6.36
N ILE A 169 27.79 -13.45 -5.83
CA ILE A 169 26.60 -13.05 -5.06
C ILE A 169 26.95 -12.14 -3.85
N SER A 170 28.07 -12.41 -3.17
CA SER A 170 28.51 -11.61 -2.02
C SER A 170 28.86 -10.15 -2.35
N SER A 171 29.03 -9.81 -3.64
CA SER A 171 29.22 -8.42 -4.05
C SER A 171 27.91 -7.62 -3.99
N ALA A 172 26.78 -8.24 -4.36
CA ALA A 172 25.46 -7.62 -4.40
C ALA A 172 25.01 -7.12 -3.02
N TYR A 173 25.04 -8.01 -2.02
CA TYR A 173 24.65 -7.69 -0.66
C TYR A 173 25.54 -6.61 -0.02
N ARG A 174 26.84 -6.58 -0.34
CA ARG A 174 27.72 -5.49 0.12
C ARG A 174 27.35 -4.15 -0.51
N GLY A 175 26.88 -4.15 -1.75
CA GLY A 175 26.31 -2.98 -2.40
C GLY A 175 25.03 -2.52 -1.71
N ALA A 176 24.11 -3.46 -1.45
CA ALA A 176 22.84 -3.19 -0.79
C ALA A 176 23.04 -2.61 0.62
N VAL A 177 23.91 -3.20 1.44
CA VAL A 177 24.21 -2.70 2.80
C VAL A 177 24.70 -1.25 2.77
N LYS A 178 25.59 -0.89 1.83
CA LYS A 178 26.07 0.49 1.69
C LYS A 178 24.95 1.47 1.32
N ILE A 179 24.04 1.06 0.44
CA ILE A 179 22.88 1.88 0.07
C ILE A 179 21.94 2.05 1.26
N ILE A 180 21.69 0.97 2.01
CA ILE A 180 20.85 0.98 3.21
C ILE A 180 21.43 1.95 4.24
N GLU A 181 22.72 1.84 4.57
CA GLU A 181 23.37 2.71 5.55
C GLU A 181 23.39 4.18 5.13
N ARG A 182 23.50 4.47 3.82
CA ARG A 182 23.58 5.82 3.27
C ARG A 182 22.21 6.51 3.17
N ASP A 183 21.22 5.81 2.63
CA ASP A 183 19.95 6.39 2.18
C ASP A 183 18.74 5.94 3.02
N PHE A 184 18.79 4.75 3.63
CA PHE A 184 17.63 4.09 4.23
C PHE A 184 17.93 3.55 5.63
N PRO A 185 18.01 4.41 6.65
CA PRO A 185 18.19 3.96 8.02
C PRO A 185 17.05 3.00 8.43
N PRO A 186 17.34 1.76 8.88
CA PRO A 186 16.32 0.75 9.21
C PRO A 186 15.36 1.14 10.35
N SER A 187 15.67 2.20 11.09
CA SER A 187 14.80 2.78 12.12
C SER A 187 13.55 3.44 11.55
N ASP A 188 13.64 3.96 10.31
CA ASP A 188 12.63 4.82 9.70
C ASP A 188 12.04 4.24 8.41
N TRP A 189 12.70 3.25 7.80
CA TRP A 189 12.30 2.64 6.53
C TRP A 189 12.04 1.14 6.67
N ASN A 190 10.97 0.66 6.03
CA ASN A 190 10.79 -0.77 5.75
C ASN A 190 11.56 -1.12 4.49
N ILE A 191 12.58 -1.96 4.63
CA ILE A 191 13.53 -2.27 3.55
C ILE A 191 13.24 -3.67 3.03
N TYR A 192 12.96 -3.76 1.74
CA TYR A 192 12.73 -5.01 1.02
C TYR A 192 13.87 -5.21 0.02
N CYS A 193 14.54 -6.35 0.10
CA CYS A 193 15.62 -6.70 -0.80
C CYS A 193 15.20 -7.90 -1.65
N PHE A 194 15.14 -7.71 -2.96
CA PHE A 194 14.81 -8.77 -3.92
C PHE A 194 16.05 -9.07 -4.74
N GLN A 195 16.47 -10.33 -4.75
CA GLN A 195 17.55 -10.81 -5.59
C GLN A 195 16.99 -11.70 -6.69
N PHE A 196 17.27 -11.33 -7.94
CA PHE A 196 17.00 -12.13 -9.12
C PHE A 196 18.30 -12.80 -9.55
N SER A 197 18.33 -14.13 -9.45
CA SER A 197 19.49 -14.97 -9.75
C SER A 197 19.00 -16.31 -10.24
N ASP A 198 19.76 -16.96 -11.10
CA ASP A 198 19.44 -18.28 -11.69
C ASP A 198 19.71 -19.46 -10.72
N GLY A 199 19.72 -19.22 -9.41
CA GLY A 199 19.65 -20.28 -8.39
C GLY A 199 20.86 -21.22 -8.27
N ASP A 200 22.09 -20.70 -8.24
CA ASP A 200 23.30 -21.44 -7.80
C ASP A 200 23.92 -20.82 -6.52
#